data_AF-A0A9E2L411-F1
#
_entry.id   AF-A0A9E2L411-F1
#
_cell.length_a   1.000
_cell.length_b   1.000
_cell.length_c   1.000
_cell.angle_alpha   90.00
_cell.angle_beta   90.00
_cell.angle_gamma   90.00
#
_symmetry.space_group_name_H-M   'P 1'
#
loop_
_entity.id
_entity.type
_entity.pdbx_description
1 polymer ?
#
loop_
_entity_poly.entity_id
_entity_poly.type
_entity_poly.pdbx_seq_one_letter_code
_entity_poly.pdbx_strand_id
1 'polypeptide(L)' 'MKENYTIPLLPLNFDLESKIVLKQLNKSHRRLAELKGIARTIPNERILISTLTLQEAKDSSEEDRTGPSVYESFRTGK' A
#
# COMPACT_ATOMS: atom_id res chain seq x y z
N MET A 1 -18.04 -5.33 29.59
CA MET A 1 -18.73 -6.05 28.50
C MET A 1 -18.18 -5.47 27.20
N LYS A 2 -17.68 -6.30 26.27
CA LYS A 2 -17.17 -5.79 24.99
C LYS A 2 -18.36 -5.41 24.12
N GLU A 3 -18.50 -4.13 23.82
CA GLU A 3 -19.43 -3.62 22.80
C GLU A 3 -19.10 -4.33 21.48
N ASN A 4 -20.03 -5.13 20.96
CA ASN A 4 -19.86 -5.78 19.66
C ASN A 4 -20.08 -4.74 18.57
N TYR A 5 -18.98 -4.19 18.05
CA TYR A 5 -19.01 -3.30 16.89
C TYR A 5 -19.56 -4.07 15.68
N THR A 6 -20.74 -3.66 15.19
CA THR A 6 -21.35 -4.24 13.99
C THR A 6 -20.80 -3.54 12.76
N ILE A 7 -20.07 -4.28 11.94
CA ILE A 7 -19.46 -3.74 10.72
C ILE A 7 -20.58 -3.41 9.72
N PRO A 8 -20.69 -2.15 9.26
CA PRO A 8 -21.70 -1.77 8.28
C PRO A 8 -21.42 -2.40 6.91
N LEU A 9 -22.48 -2.73 6.19
CA LEU A 9 -22.38 -3.26 4.83
C LEU A 9 -22.01 -2.15 3.84
N LEU A 10 -21.10 -2.43 2.92
CA LEU A 10 -20.77 -1.52 1.82
C LEU A 10 -21.83 -1.63 0.69
N PRO A 11 -22.17 -0.52 0.00
CA PRO A 11 -21.60 0.81 0.14
C PRO A 11 -22.14 1.56 1.36
N LEU A 12 -21.25 2.27 2.05
CA LEU A 12 -21.65 3.17 3.11
C LEU A 12 -22.38 4.38 2.51
N ASN A 13 -23.37 4.91 3.22
CA ASN A 13 -24.13 6.08 2.79
C ASN A 13 -23.36 7.40 3.07
N PHE A 14 -22.18 7.55 2.47
CA PHE A 14 -21.41 8.80 2.49
C PHE A 14 -21.08 9.27 1.07
N ASP A 15 -20.97 10.58 0.90
CA ASP A 15 -20.57 11.17 -0.36
C ASP A 15 -19.05 11.04 -0.57
N LEU A 16 -18.67 10.06 -1.39
CA LEU A 16 -17.29 9.81 -1.82
C LEU A 16 -16.74 10.92 -2.72
N GLU A 17 -17.59 11.60 -3.48
CA GLU A 17 -17.21 12.62 -4.47
C GLU A 17 -17.12 14.02 -3.85
N SER A 18 -16.80 14.08 -2.55
CA SER A 18 -16.56 15.34 -1.87
C SER A 18 -15.33 16.08 -2.44
N LYS A 19 -15.36 17.41 -2.35
CA LYS A 19 -14.25 18.29 -2.78
C LYS A 19 -12.91 17.91 -2.16
N ILE A 20 -12.90 17.39 -0.92
CA ILE A 20 -11.68 16.99 -0.22
C ILE A 20 -11.11 15.73 -0.86
N VAL A 21 -11.94 14.70 -1.04
CA VAL A 21 -11.54 13.42 -1.64
C VAL A 21 -11.09 13.63 -3.08
N LEU A 22 -11.83 14.39 -3.90
CA LEU A 22 -11.47 14.65 -5.30
C LEU A 22 -10.16 15.44 -5.44
N LYS A 23 -9.91 16.41 -4.55
CA LYS A 23 -8.62 17.14 -4.52
C LYS A 23 -7.46 16.22 -4.17
N GLN A 24 -7.65 15.30 -3.22
CA GLN A 24 -6.61 14.34 -2.85
C GLN A 24 -6.39 13.30 -3.95
N LEU A 25 -7.47 12.81 -4.57
CA LEU A 25 -7.43 11.89 -5.71
C LEU A 25 -6.57 12.47 -6.84
N ASN A 26 -6.78 13.74 -7.20
CA ASN A 26 -6.00 14.40 -8.25
C ASN A 26 -4.49 14.44 -7.91
N LYS A 27 -4.14 14.77 -6.67
CA LYS A 27 -2.74 14.77 -6.19
C LYS A 27 -2.13 13.37 -6.26
N SER A 28 -2.82 12.36 -5.73
CA SER A 28 -2.36 10.98 -5.74
C SER A 28 -2.20 10.47 -7.17
N HIS A 29 -3.17 10.73 -8.05
CA HIS A 29 -3.11 10.33 -9.46
C HIS A 29 -1.90 10.93 -10.18
N ARG A 30 -1.60 12.22 -9.95
CA ARG A 30 -0.41 12.85 -10.51
C ARG A 30 0.88 12.15 -10.08
N ARG A 31 1.02 11.83 -8.78
CA ARG A 31 2.20 11.13 -8.27
C ARG A 31 2.34 9.72 -8.85
N LEU A 32 1.24 9.00 -9.00
CA LEU A 32 1.23 7.69 -9.65
C LEU A 32 1.62 7.78 -11.13
N ALA A 33 1.17 8.82 -11.84
CA ALA A 33 1.56 9.06 -13.23
C ALA A 33 3.06 9.39 -13.36
N GLU A 34 3.60 10.22 -12.46
CA GLU A 34 5.04 10.51 -12.37
C GLU A 34 5.84 9.22 -12.13
N LEU A 35 5.45 8.39 -11.15
CA LEU A 35 6.09 7.10 -10.88
C LEU A 35 6.02 6.16 -12.09
N LYS A 36 4.86 6.05 -12.74
CA LYS A 36 4.69 5.23 -13.95
C LYS A 36 5.57 5.71 -15.10
N GLY A 37 5.75 7.02 -15.24
CA GLY A 37 6.66 7.61 -16.22
C GLY A 37 8.12 7.26 -15.94
N ILE A 38 8.56 7.40 -14.69
CA ILE A 38 9.93 7.08 -14.27
C ILE A 38 10.21 5.58 -14.38
N ALA A 39 9.27 4.73 -13.97
CA ALA A 39 9.40 3.28 -14.03
C ALA A 39 9.79 2.79 -15.44
N ARG A 40 9.21 3.38 -16.49
CA ARG A 40 9.51 3.07 -17.90
C ARG A 40 10.94 3.40 -18.34
N THR A 41 11.65 4.25 -17.58
CA THR A 41 13.05 4.61 -17.88
C THR A 41 14.03 3.63 -17.27
N ILE A 42 13.57 2.71 -16.41
CA ILE A 42 14.43 1.76 -15.71
C ILE A 42 14.64 0.53 -16.60
N PRO A 43 15.89 0.16 -16.92
CA PRO A 43 16.21 -0.92 -17.86
C PRO A 43 15.64 -2.31 -17.48
N ASN A 44 15.36 -2.51 -16.19
CA ASN A 44 14.74 -3.73 -15.68
C ASN A 44 13.67 -3.41 -14.63
N GLU A 45 12.43 -3.18 -15.08
CA GLU A 45 11.29 -2.85 -14.25
C GLU A 45 10.99 -3.91 -13.16
N ARG A 46 11.40 -5.18 -13.35
CA ARG A 46 11.19 -6.23 -12.33
C ARG A 46 11.93 -5.93 -11.02
N ILE A 47 13.07 -5.23 -11.09
CA ILE A 47 13.84 -4.86 -9.91
C ILE A 47 13.01 -3.95 -9.01
N LEU A 48 12.30 -2.96 -9.58
CA LEU A 48 11.42 -2.07 -8.83
C LEU A 48 10.33 -2.83 -8.08
N ILE A 49 9.65 -3.76 -8.76
CA ILE A 49 8.57 -4.55 -8.15
C ILE A 49 9.14 -5.36 -6.98
N SER A 50 10.25 -6.07 -7.19
CA SER A 50 10.87 -6.85 -6.12
C SER A 50 11.32 -6.00 -4.95
N THR A 51 11.93 -4.83 -5.18
CA THR A 51 12.39 -3.96 -4.09
C THR A 51 11.25 -3.28 -3.34
N LEU A 52 10.21 -2.81 -4.05
CA LEU A 52 9.05 -2.16 -3.43
C LEU A 52 8.24 -3.16 -2.61
N THR A 53 7.98 -4.37 -3.15
CA THR A 53 7.29 -5.43 -2.41
C THR A 53 8.04 -5.82 -1.13
N LEU A 54 9.38 -5.89 -1.18
CA LEU A 54 10.18 -6.18 0.02
C LEU A 54 10.15 -5.03 1.04
N GLN A 55 10.17 -3.77 0.59
CA GLN A 55 10.07 -2.59 1.45
C GLN A 55 8.69 -2.52 2.11
N GLU A 56 7.61 -2.67 1.33
CA GLU A 56 6.24 -2.69 1.85
C GLU A 56 6.01 -3.84 2.83
N ALA A 57 6.54 -5.03 2.54
CA ALA A 57 6.44 -6.19 3.44
C ALA A 57 7.19 -5.96 4.75
N LYS A 58 8.34 -5.26 4.70
CA LYS A 58 9.07 -4.85 5.91
C LYS A 58 8.26 -3.83 6.71
N ASP A 59 7.83 -2.75 6.08
CA ASP A 59 7.15 -1.64 6.75
C ASP A 59 5.78 -2.08 7.32
N SER A 60 5.02 -2.89 6.58
CA SER A 60 3.74 -3.47 7.06
C SER A 60 3.94 -4.43 8.24
N SER A 61 5.11 -5.08 8.34
CA SER A 61 5.40 -6.02 9.43
C SER A 61 5.87 -5.35 10.73
N GLU A 62 6.26 -4.07 10.66
CA GLU A 62 6.63 -3.27 11.84
C GLU A 62 5.39 -2.79 12.62
N GLU A 63 4.21 -2.75 11.99
CA GLU A 63 2.96 -2.26 12.58
C GLU A 63 2.13 -3.35 13.33
N ASP A 64 2.36 -4.66 13.09
CA ASP A 64 1.60 -5.76 13.72
C ASP A 64 2.43 -7.04 13.99
N ARG A 65 3.49 -6.94 14.80
CA ARG A 65 4.47 -8.01 14.95
C ARG A 65 3.97 -9.23 15.75
N THR A 66 3.41 -10.23 15.07
CA THR A 66 3.27 -11.62 15.55
C THR A 66 3.78 -12.66 14.53
N GLY A 67 5.06 -12.63 14.15
CA GLY A 67 5.66 -13.70 13.32
C GLY A 67 6.99 -13.31 12.66
N PRO A 68 7.75 -14.26 12.08
CA PRO A 68 8.96 -13.94 11.32
C PRO A 68 8.57 -13.24 10.01
N SER A 69 9.13 -12.05 9.79
CA SER A 69 8.90 -11.26 8.57
C SER A 69 9.47 -11.96 7.34
N VAL A 70 8.76 -11.88 6.22
CA VAL A 70 9.22 -12.32 4.88
C VAL A 70 10.61 -11.77 4.55
N TYR A 71 10.92 -10.56 5.03
CA TYR A 71 12.24 -9.94 4.94
C TYR A 71 13.36 -10.81 5.55
N GLU A 72 13.13 -11.39 6.74
CA GLU A 72 14.11 -12.26 7.39
C GLU A 72 14.24 -13.60 6.69
N SER A 73 13.18 -14.12 6.07
CA SER A 73 13.26 -15.33 5.23
C SER A 73 14.17 -15.12 4.02
N PHE A 74 14.08 -13.98 3.33
CA PHE A 74 14.98 -13.64 2.23
C PHE A 74 16.41 -13.35 2.69
N ARG A 75 16.60 -12.70 3.86
CA ARG A 75 17.94 -12.41 4.40
C ARG A 75 18.68 -13.67 4.85
N THR A 76 17.95 -14.68 5.32
CA THR A 76 18.53 -15.94 5.84
C THR A 76 18.74 -17.02 4.78
N GLY A 77 18.41 -16.76 3.52
CA GLY A 77 18.74 -17.64 2.40
C GLY A 77 18.10 -19.03 2.47
N LYS A 78 16.91 -19.14 3.07
CA LYS A 78 16.09 -20.35 3.02
C LYS A 78 15.12 -20.32 1.85
#